data_AF-A0A0C9UQZ0-F1
#
_entry.id   AF-A0A0C9UQZ0-F1
#
_cell.length_a   1.000
_cell.length_b   1.000
_cell.length_c   1.000
_cell.angle_alpha   90.00
_cell.angle_beta   90.00
_cell.angle_gamma   90.00
#
_symmetry.space_group_name_H-M   'P 1'
#
loop_
_entity.id
_entity.type
_entity.pdbx_description
1 polymer ?
#
loop_
_entity_poly.entity_id
_entity_poly.type
_entity_poly.pdbx_seq_one_letter_code
_entity_poly.pdbx_strand_id
1 'polypeptide(L)'
;SVRKLNNGGIILETRTQKTAATIKERKNEFIMQLGERAVVKERNISILMEFVPLTFNTEKTEDIAIAENDSRLPVGSIISARWIKPEGRRKEGQKVAHLIVKVSGADTANQIL
;
A
#
# COMPACT_ATOMS: atom_id res chain seq x y z
N SER A 1 -4.41 -22.25 -11.75
CA SER A 1 -4.19 -23.33 -10.77
C SER A 1 -4.63 -22.84 -9.38
N VAL A 2 -4.80 -23.73 -8.41
CA VAL A 2 -5.06 -23.35 -7.00
C VAL A 2 -4.00 -24.03 -6.13
N ARG A 3 -3.32 -23.26 -5.28
CA ARG A 3 -2.29 -23.76 -4.37
C ARG A 3 -2.57 -23.30 -2.94
N LYS A 4 -2.60 -24.23 -2.00
CA LYS A 4 -2.65 -23.95 -0.55
C LYS A 4 -1.23 -23.70 -0.02
N LEU A 5 -1.09 -22.69 0.83
CA LEU A 5 0.15 -22.33 1.52
C LEU A 5 0.19 -22.91 2.94
N ASN A 6 1.38 -23.03 3.52
CA ASN A 6 1.58 -23.58 4.87
C ASN A 6 0.90 -22.76 5.98
N ASN A 7 0.65 -21.46 5.73
CA ASN A 7 -0.06 -20.58 6.65
C ASN A 7 -1.60 -20.60 6.45
N GLY A 8 -2.13 -21.56 5.70
CA GLY A 8 -3.55 -21.66 5.39
C GLY A 8 -4.05 -20.74 4.27
N GLY A 9 -3.19 -19.86 3.73
CA GLY A 9 -3.51 -19.01 2.58
C GLY A 9 -3.70 -19.81 1.29
N ILE A 10 -4.38 -19.21 0.32
CA ILE A 10 -4.61 -19.79 -1.01
C ILE A 10 -4.07 -18.83 -2.07
N ILE A 11 -3.31 -19.37 -3.03
CA ILE A 11 -2.94 -18.68 -4.27
C ILE A 11 -3.84 -19.23 -5.38
N LEU A 12 -4.66 -18.34 -5.95
CA LEU A 12 -5.39 -18.59 -7.18
C LEU A 12 -4.59 -17.99 -8.34
N GLU A 13 -4.15 -18.85 -9.25
CA GLU A 13 -3.51 -18.43 -10.49
C GLU A 13 -4.51 -18.56 -11.65
N THR A 14 -4.77 -17.47 -12.34
CA THR A 14 -5.65 -17.45 -13.51
C THR A 14 -4.83 -17.62 -14.78
N ARG A 15 -5.45 -18.19 -15.83
CA ARG A 15 -4.80 -18.36 -17.13
C ARG A 15 -4.50 -17.04 -17.84
N THR A 16 -5.26 -15.98 -17.54
CA THR A 16 -5.12 -14.68 -18.20
C THR A 16 -5.11 -13.54 -17.18
N GLN A 17 -4.46 -12.44 -17.56
CA GLN A 17 -4.48 -11.18 -16.80
C GLN A 17 -5.89 -10.61 -16.69
N LYS A 18 -6.70 -10.71 -17.76
CA LYS A 18 -8.10 -10.23 -17.78
C LYS A 18 -8.93 -10.89 -16.67
N THR A 19 -8.82 -12.21 -16.52
CA THR A 19 -9.53 -12.92 -15.45
C THR A 19 -9.08 -12.47 -14.06
N ALA A 20 -7.78 -12.28 -13.85
CA ALA A 20 -7.26 -11.77 -12.57
C ALA A 20 -7.77 -10.35 -12.29
N ALA A 21 -7.81 -9.48 -13.30
CA ALA A 21 -8.31 -8.11 -13.17
C ALA A 21 -9.79 -8.10 -12.79
N THR A 22 -10.64 -8.87 -13.46
CA THR A 22 -12.07 -8.98 -13.13
C THR A 22 -12.30 -9.49 -11.71
N ILE A 23 -11.51 -10.47 -11.25
CA ILE A 23 -11.60 -10.96 -9.85
C ILE A 23 -11.21 -9.85 -8.86
N LYS A 24 -10.21 -9.02 -9.17
CA LYS A 24 -9.81 -7.88 -8.33
C LYS A 24 -10.88 -6.80 -8.30
N GLU A 25 -11.46 -6.45 -9.45
CA GLU A 25 -12.54 -5.45 -9.55
C GLU A 25 -13.78 -5.90 -8.78
N ARG A 26 -14.14 -7.19 -8.88
CA ARG A 26 -15.28 -7.80 -8.17
C ARG A 26 -14.84 -8.51 -6.89
N LYS A 27 -13.78 -8.03 -6.22
CA LYS A 27 -13.17 -8.67 -5.05
C LYS A 27 -14.20 -9.01 -3.98
N ASN A 28 -15.11 -8.10 -3.66
CA ASN A 28 -16.09 -8.30 -2.58
C ASN A 28 -17.07 -9.43 -2.92
N GLU A 29 -17.62 -9.43 -4.15
CA GLU A 29 -18.49 -10.50 -4.62
C GLU A 29 -17.77 -11.84 -4.67
N PHE A 30 -16.51 -11.84 -5.14
CA PHE A 30 -15.69 -13.04 -5.19
C PHE A 30 -15.41 -13.60 -3.80
N ILE A 31 -15.10 -12.75 -2.82
CA ILE A 31 -14.89 -13.14 -1.41
C ILE A 31 -16.18 -13.72 -0.82
N MET A 32 -17.34 -13.11 -1.05
CA MET A 32 -18.62 -13.60 -0.54
C MET A 32 -18.91 -15.03 -1.01
N GLN A 33 -18.54 -15.38 -2.24
CA GLN A 33 -18.71 -16.73 -2.79
C GLN A 33 -17.71 -17.75 -2.23
N LEU A 34 -16.55 -17.31 -1.70
CA LEU A 34 -15.56 -18.18 -1.06
C LEU A 34 -15.89 -18.50 0.41
N GLY A 35 -16.75 -17.71 1.03
CA GLY A 35 -17.22 -17.88 2.41
C GLY A 35 -16.85 -16.70 3.31
N GLU A 36 -17.57 -16.55 4.44
CA GLU A 36 -17.53 -15.37 5.32
C GLU A 36 -16.14 -15.00 5.87
N ARG A 37 -15.21 -15.97 5.93
CA ARG A 37 -13.86 -15.75 6.48
C ARG A 37 -12.79 -15.57 5.40
N ALA A 38 -13.14 -15.60 4.12
CA ALA A 38 -12.19 -15.41 3.05
C ALA A 38 -11.75 -13.94 3.00
N VAL A 39 -10.44 -13.70 2.86
CA VAL A 39 -9.88 -12.36 2.68
C VAL A 39 -8.90 -12.38 1.53
N VAL A 40 -9.10 -11.50 0.56
CA VAL A 40 -8.08 -11.25 -0.49
C VAL A 40 -7.02 -10.32 0.09
N LYS A 41 -5.81 -10.85 0.26
CA LYS A 41 -4.67 -10.08 0.73
C LYS A 41 -4.17 -9.17 -0.39
N GLU A 42 -4.28 -7.86 -0.17
CA GLU A 42 -3.69 -6.87 -1.07
C GLU A 42 -2.16 -6.90 -0.95
N ARG A 43 -1.49 -6.84 -2.10
CA ARG A 43 -0.03 -6.84 -2.17
C ARG A 43 0.45 -5.40 -1.99
N ASN A 44 0.70 -5.05 -0.74
CA ASN A 44 1.25 -3.74 -0.39
C ASN A 44 2.78 -3.81 -0.38
N ILE A 45 3.44 -2.81 -0.95
CA ILE A 45 4.90 -2.71 -1.00
C ILE A 45 5.33 -1.59 -0.06
N SER A 46 6.35 -1.86 0.76
CA SER A 46 6.93 -0.85 1.66
C SER A 46 8.14 -0.20 0.99
N ILE A 47 8.16 1.13 0.94
CA ILE A 47 9.21 1.95 0.35
C ILE A 47 9.80 2.84 1.45
N LEU A 48 11.13 2.95 1.47
CA LEU A 48 11.85 3.90 2.30
C LEU A 48 11.95 5.22 1.53
N MET A 49 11.37 6.29 2.08
CA MET A 49 11.49 7.64 1.55
C MET A 49 12.44 8.44 2.45
N GLU A 50 13.45 9.05 1.84
CA GLU A 50 14.44 9.86 2.52
C GLU A 50 14.11 11.35 2.43
N PHE A 51 14.62 12.13 3.39
CA PHE A 51 14.51 13.60 3.41
C PHE A 51 13.09 14.18 3.31
N VAL A 52 12.08 13.51 3.85
CA VAL A 52 10.70 14.01 3.84
C VAL A 52 10.54 15.15 4.86
N PRO A 53 9.98 16.31 4.48
CA PRO A 53 9.75 17.44 5.39
C PRO A 53 8.89 17.04 6.60
N LEU A 54 9.30 17.45 7.80
CA LEU A 54 8.53 17.19 9.03
C LEU A 54 7.18 17.94 9.08
N THR A 55 6.94 18.87 8.17
CA THR A 55 5.64 19.53 7.97
C THR A 55 4.60 18.58 7.37
N PHE A 56 5.00 17.47 6.77
CA PHE A 56 4.09 16.45 6.25
C PHE A 56 3.44 15.67 7.39
N ASN A 57 2.12 15.68 7.49
CA ASN A 57 1.42 14.90 8.51
C ASN A 57 1.00 13.53 7.95
N THR A 58 1.67 12.47 8.42
CA THR A 58 1.44 11.08 7.97
C THR A 58 0.09 10.50 8.37
N GLU A 59 -0.59 11.11 9.34
CA GLU A 59 -1.90 10.68 9.85
C GLU A 59 -3.06 11.46 9.23
N LYS A 60 -2.75 12.56 8.53
CA LYS A 60 -3.74 13.45 7.93
C LYS A 60 -4.02 13.04 6.49
N THR A 61 -5.26 12.63 6.23
CA THR A 61 -5.69 12.15 4.92
C THR A 61 -5.52 13.19 3.82
N GLU A 62 -5.72 14.48 4.13
CA GLU A 62 -5.53 15.56 3.15
C GLU A 62 -4.07 15.68 2.69
N ASP A 63 -3.12 15.59 3.63
CA ASP A 63 -1.70 15.68 3.30
C ASP A 63 -1.25 14.47 2.44
N ILE A 64 -1.79 13.28 2.73
CA ILE A 64 -1.58 12.08 1.91
C ILE A 64 -2.14 12.28 0.50
N ALA A 65 -3.37 12.79 0.37
CA ALA A 65 -4.01 13.02 -0.92
C ALA A 65 -3.26 14.05 -1.77
N ILE A 66 -2.74 15.11 -1.13
CA ILE A 66 -1.87 16.10 -1.79
C ILE A 66 -0.60 15.42 -2.30
N ALA A 67 0.07 14.61 -1.47
CA ALA A 67 1.29 13.91 -1.87
C ALA A 67 1.05 12.93 -3.04
N GLU A 68 -0.08 12.21 -3.03
CA GLU A 68 -0.50 11.35 -4.15
C GLU A 68 -0.69 12.16 -5.43
N ASN A 69 -1.44 13.26 -5.36
CA ASN A 69 -1.71 14.13 -6.49
C ASN A 69 -0.43 14.75 -7.08
N ASP A 70 0.43 15.30 -6.23
CA ASP A 70 1.71 15.91 -6.62
C ASP A 70 2.65 14.89 -7.28
N SER A 71 2.56 13.63 -6.84
CA SER A 71 3.32 12.49 -7.38
C SER A 71 2.63 11.81 -8.57
N ARG A 72 1.46 12.31 -9.00
CA ARG A 72 0.61 11.72 -10.06
C ARG A 72 0.25 10.25 -9.80
N LEU A 73 0.08 9.88 -8.53
CA LEU A 73 -0.36 8.56 -8.13
C LEU A 73 -1.89 8.47 -8.17
N PRO A 74 -2.48 7.30 -8.47
CA PRO A 74 -3.91 7.08 -8.26
C PRO A 74 -4.30 7.37 -6.81
N VAL A 75 -5.48 7.97 -6.60
CA VAL A 75 -5.99 8.25 -5.25
C VAL A 75 -6.11 6.97 -4.43
N GLY A 76 -5.63 6.99 -3.19
CA GLY A 76 -5.61 5.84 -2.28
C GLY A 76 -4.47 4.84 -2.55
N SER A 77 -3.51 5.21 -3.39
CA SER A 77 -2.30 4.44 -3.66
C SER A 77 -1.38 4.31 -2.45
N ILE A 78 -1.36 5.30 -1.56
CA ILE A 78 -0.64 5.29 -0.30
C ILE A 78 -1.55 4.69 0.77
N ILE A 79 -1.29 3.44 1.12
CA ILE A 79 -2.05 2.67 2.12
C ILE A 79 -1.75 3.12 3.55
N SER A 80 -0.50 3.49 3.82
CA SER A 80 -0.09 4.03 5.11
C SER A 80 1.27 4.71 5.02
N ALA A 81 1.48 5.77 5.78
CA ALA A 81 2.79 6.39 5.97
C ALA A 81 3.16 6.37 7.45
N ARG A 82 4.43 6.10 7.78
CA ARG A 82 4.91 6.24 9.17
C ARG A 82 6.35 6.72 9.22
N TRP A 83 6.64 7.60 10.17
CA TRP A 83 8.01 8.01 10.46
C TRP A 83 8.84 6.83 10.98
N ILE A 84 10.11 6.75 10.57
CA ILE A 84 11.05 5.76 11.12
C ILE A 84 11.50 6.18 12.53
N LYS A 85 11.78 7.48 12.70
CA LYS A 85 12.16 8.05 14.00
C LYS A 85 10.97 8.77 14.63
N PRO A 86 10.56 8.38 15.85
CA PRO A 86 9.55 9.12 16.60
C PRO A 86 10.09 10.51 16.99
N GLU A 87 9.19 11.43 17.30
CA GLU A 87 9.51 12.84 17.55
C GLU A 87 10.58 13.03 18.62
N GLY A 88 10.47 12.35 19.76
CA GLY A 88 11.44 12.44 20.86
C GLY A 88 12.84 11.87 20.56
N ARG A 89 13.05 11.26 19.38
CA ARG A 89 14.37 10.77 18.92
C ARG A 89 14.93 11.57 17.75
N ARG A 90 14.27 12.67 17.38
CA ARG A 90 14.75 13.60 16.35
C ARG A 90 15.75 14.57 16.97
N LYS A 91 16.72 15.03 16.17
CA LYS A 91 17.62 16.08 16.62
C LYS A 91 16.86 17.40 16.70
N GLU A 92 17.19 18.24 17.67
CA GLU A 92 16.64 19.60 17.74
C GLU A 92 16.96 20.36 16.44
N GLY A 93 15.98 21.09 15.92
CA GLY A 93 16.10 21.83 14.65
C GLY A 93 16.10 20.96 13.38
N GLN A 94 15.94 19.64 13.48
CA GLN A 94 15.82 18.76 12.31
C GLN A 94 14.56 19.13 11.49
N LYS A 95 14.72 19.37 10.19
CA LYS A 95 13.61 19.78 9.28
C LYS A 95 13.03 18.65 8.45
N VAL A 96 13.77 17.55 8.29
CA VAL A 96 13.41 16.41 7.45
C VAL A 96 13.66 15.10 8.18
N ALA A 97 12.92 14.05 7.87
CA ALA A 97 13.13 12.70 8.40
C ALA A 97 12.82 11.62 7.36
N HIS A 98 13.08 10.37 7.72
CA HIS A 98 12.81 9.22 6.86
C HIS A 98 11.45 8.61 7.18
N LEU A 99 10.75 8.24 6.13
CA LEU A 99 9.39 7.75 6.15
C LEU A 99 9.37 6.35 5.54
N ILE A 100 8.59 5.44 6.12
CA ILE A 100 8.19 4.20 5.45
C ILE A 100 6.78 4.42 4.92
N VAL A 101 6.63 4.31 3.60
CA VAL A 101 5.33 4.38 2.93
C VAL A 101 4.96 2.99 2.45
N LYS A 102 3.73 2.56 2.73
CA LYS A 102 3.15 1.37 2.11
C LYS A 102 2.26 1.79 0.97
N VAL A 103 2.47 1.20 -0.20
CA VAL A 103 1.72 1.52 -1.42
C VAL A 103 1.05 0.30 -2.02
N SER A 104 -0.01 0.55 -2.80
CA SER A 104 -0.78 -0.49 -3.48
C SER A 104 -0.06 -1.00 -4.73
N GLY A 105 0.44 -2.24 -4.68
CA GLY A 105 0.98 -2.89 -5.87
C GLY A 105 2.37 -2.41 -6.31
N ALA A 106 2.88 -3.08 -7.35
CA ALA A 106 4.21 -2.85 -7.90
C ALA A 106 4.26 -1.63 -8.82
N ASP A 107 3.21 -1.36 -9.58
CA ASP A 107 3.19 -0.25 -10.54
C ASP A 107 3.31 1.09 -9.82
N THR A 108 2.51 1.31 -8.77
CA THR A 108 2.63 2.49 -7.89
C THR A 108 4.02 2.57 -7.25
N ALA A 109 4.56 1.44 -6.78
CA ALA A 109 5.89 1.43 -6.17
C ALA A 109 6.99 1.82 -7.17
N ASN A 110 6.92 1.33 -8.40
CA ASN A 110 7.85 1.65 -9.47
C ASN A 110 7.73 3.10 -9.96
N GLN A 111 6.59 3.74 -9.79
CA GLN A 111 6.44 5.17 -10.11
C GLN A 111 7.11 6.07 -9.07
N ILE A 112 7.24 5.61 -7.83
CA ILE A 112 7.86 6.35 -6.73
C ILE A 112 9.39 6.20 -6.74
N LEU A 113 9.90 5.05 -7.18
CA LEU A 113 11.33 4.71 -7.26
C LEU A 113 12.00 5.27 -8.51
#